data_AF-A0A399YND3-F1
#
_entry.id   AF-A0A399YND3-F1
#
_cell.length_a   1.000
_cell.length_b   1.000
_cell.length_c   1.000
_cell.angle_alpha   90.00
_cell.angle_beta   90.00
_cell.angle_gamma   90.00
#
_symmetry.space_group_name_H-M   'P 1'
#
loop_
_entity.id
_entity.type
_entity.pdbx_description
1 polymer ?
#
loop_
_entity_poly.entity_id
_entity_poly.type
_entity_poly.pdbx_seq_one_letter_code
_entity_poly.pdbx_strand_id
1 'polypeptide(L)'
;LTTYEPERVVIDAQLDAEGYLVLADAWDPGWIALVDGAPAPIARADVIFRAVLLEPGAHRVEFLYRPRAFYSGVLLSGIGIALWGIAVLGAVLWRLRFSRVK
;
A
#
# COMPACT_ATOMS: atom_id res chain seq x y z
N LEU A 1 11.98 -11.91 -14.11
CA LEU A 1 11.43 -11.55 -12.78
C LEU A 1 12.60 -11.29 -11.86
N THR A 2 12.62 -10.10 -11.27
CA THR A 2 13.86 -9.55 -10.68
C THR A 2 13.69 -9.35 -9.18
N THR A 3 12.45 -9.19 -8.70
CA THR A 3 12.11 -9.16 -7.27
C THR A 3 10.67 -9.66 -7.07
N TYR A 4 10.45 -10.49 -6.05
CA TYR A 4 9.12 -10.98 -5.66
C TYR A 4 8.94 -10.89 -4.14
N GLU A 5 8.35 -9.80 -3.68
CA GLU A 5 8.00 -9.54 -2.30
C GLU A 5 6.47 -9.36 -2.19
N PRO A 6 5.86 -9.62 -1.02
CA PRO A 6 4.42 -9.49 -0.85
C PRO A 6 3.89 -8.10 -1.21
N GLU A 7 4.65 -7.04 -0.93
CA GLU A 7 4.27 -5.66 -1.20
C GLU A 7 4.89 -5.09 -2.48
N ARG A 8 5.80 -5.82 -3.13
CA ARG A 8 6.55 -5.34 -4.29
C ARG A 8 6.95 -6.47 -5.24
N VAL A 9 6.52 -6.38 -6.49
CA VAL A 9 6.94 -7.29 -7.55
C VAL A 9 7.58 -6.49 -8.67
N VAL A 10 8.78 -6.89 -9.11
CA VAL A 10 9.53 -6.25 -10.20
C VAL A 10 9.79 -7.26 -11.31
N ILE A 11 9.40 -6.89 -12.53
CA ILE A 11 9.50 -7.72 -13.72
C ILE A 11 10.15 -6.88 -14.83
N ASP A 12 11.31 -7.33 -15.30
CA ASP A 12 11.85 -6.88 -16.58
C ASP A 12 11.19 -7.69 -17.69
N ALA A 13 10.62 -7.01 -18.68
CA ALA A 13 9.91 -7.58 -19.81
C ALA A 13 10.50 -7.05 -21.13
N GLN A 14 10.58 -7.91 -22.14
CA GLN A 14 10.96 -7.55 -23.50
C GLN A 14 9.81 -7.99 -24.42
N LEU A 15 9.31 -7.05 -25.22
CA LEU A 15 8.20 -7.29 -26.14
C LEU A 15 8.60 -6.93 -27.57
N ASP A 16 8.27 -7.79 -28.52
CA ASP A 16 8.47 -7.54 -29.95
C ASP A 16 7.31 -6.75 -30.59
N ALA A 17 6.17 -6.73 -29.91
CA ALA A 17 4.95 -6.02 -30.32
C ALA A 17 4.18 -5.57 -29.06
N GLU A 18 3.24 -4.64 -29.22
CA GLU A 18 2.35 -4.22 -28.15
C GLU A 18 1.64 -5.42 -27.51
N GLY A 19 1.59 -5.47 -26.19
CA GLY A 19 1.00 -6.61 -25.50
C GLY A 19 0.85 -6.41 -23.99
N TYR A 20 0.11 -7.32 -23.37
CA TYR A 20 -0.08 -7.32 -21.93
C TYR A 20 0.97 -8.19 -21.25
N LEU A 21 1.68 -7.60 -20.29
CA LEU A 21 2.36 -8.37 -19.26
C LEU A 21 1.31 -8.81 -18.24
N VAL A 22 1.02 -10.11 -18.20
CA VAL A 22 0.11 -10.70 -17.20
C VAL A 22 0.93 -11.28 -16.06
N LEU A 23 0.67 -10.79 -14.85
CA LEU A 23 1.15 -11.35 -13.60
C LEU A 23 0.03 -12.21 -13.00
N ALA A 24 0.28 -13.53 -12.94
CA ALA A 24 -0.65 -14.54 -12.42
C ALA A 24 -0.74 -14.52 -10.88
N ASP A 25 -1.05 -13.35 -10.32
CA ASP A 25 -1.24 -13.12 -8.90
C ASP A 25 -2.46 -12.21 -8.67
N ALA A 26 -3.09 -12.34 -7.51
CA ALA A 26 -4.40 -11.79 -7.24
C ALA A 26 -4.45 -10.26 -7.35
N TRP A 27 -5.46 -9.77 -8.06
CA TRP A 27 -5.77 -8.36 -8.18
C TRP A 27 -6.48 -7.85 -6.92
N ASP A 28 -6.09 -6.66 -6.49
CA ASP A 28 -6.68 -5.90 -5.39
C ASP A 28 -6.54 -4.40 -5.71
N PRO A 29 -7.51 -3.54 -5.34
CA PRO A 29 -7.45 -2.09 -5.63
C PRO A 29 -6.30 -1.37 -4.91
N GLY A 30 -5.63 -1.99 -3.94
CA GLY A 30 -4.43 -1.47 -3.30
C GLY A 30 -3.17 -1.54 -4.16
N TRP A 31 -3.19 -2.28 -5.27
CA TRP A 31 -2.04 -2.36 -6.18
C TRP A 31 -1.94 -1.13 -7.09
N ILE A 32 -0.71 -0.66 -7.29
CA ILE A 32 -0.34 0.32 -8.32
C ILE A 32 0.76 -0.29 -9.19
N ALA A 33 0.82 0.12 -10.46
CA ALA A 33 1.88 -0.28 -11.38
C ALA A 33 2.68 0.93 -11.85
N LEU A 34 3.98 0.74 -12.02
CA LEU A 34 4.90 1.65 -12.67
C LEU A 34 5.52 0.93 -13.86
N VAL A 35 5.55 1.57 -15.02
CA VAL A 35 6.30 1.13 -16.20
C VAL A 35 7.40 2.14 -16.41
N ASP A 36 8.66 1.70 -16.30
CA ASP A 36 9.85 2.56 -16.41
C ASP A 36 9.82 3.77 -15.47
N GLY A 37 9.20 3.58 -14.28
CA GLY A 37 9.03 4.61 -13.25
C GLY A 37 7.79 5.51 -13.41
N ALA A 38 7.04 5.40 -14.50
CA ALA A 38 5.82 6.18 -14.72
C ALA A 38 4.56 5.37 -14.32
N PRO A 39 3.54 6.00 -13.69
CA PRO A 39 2.29 5.32 -13.35
C PRO A 39 1.59 4.73 -14.57
N ALA A 40 1.20 3.47 -14.48
CA ALA A 40 0.47 2.75 -15.52
C ALA A 40 -0.83 2.14 -14.95
N PRO A 41 -1.92 2.11 -15.74
CA PRO A 41 -3.15 1.46 -15.33
C PRO A 41 -2.95 -0.07 -15.24
N ILE A 42 -3.48 -0.66 -14.17
CA ILE A 42 -3.56 -2.12 -14.02
C ILE A 42 -4.90 -2.57 -14.59
N ALA A 43 -4.85 -3.36 -15.66
CA ALA A 43 -5.98 -4.13 -16.17
C ALA A 43 -6.16 -5.42 -15.35
N ARG A 44 -7.40 -5.93 -15.32
CA ARG A 44 -7.68 -7.27 -14.80
C ARG A 44 -7.67 -8.25 -15.96
N ALA A 45 -6.79 -9.24 -15.91
CA ALA A 45 -6.80 -10.38 -16.82
C ALA A 45 -7.46 -11.57 -16.12
N ASP A 46 -8.25 -12.35 -16.86
CA ASP A 46 -8.90 -13.58 -16.36
C ASP A 46 -9.56 -13.42 -14.98
N VAL A 47 -10.26 -12.29 -14.78
CA VAL A 47 -10.97 -11.89 -13.55
C VAL A 47 -10.05 -11.50 -12.39
N ILE A 48 -9.03 -12.31 -12.09
CA ILE A 48 -8.24 -12.23 -10.86
C ILE A 48 -6.78 -11.82 -11.06
N PHE A 49 -6.25 -11.83 -12.27
CA PHE A 49 -4.84 -11.52 -12.52
C PHE A 49 -4.62 -10.05 -12.82
N ARG A 50 -3.39 -9.60 -12.56
CA ARG A 50 -2.96 -8.22 -12.80
C ARG A 50 -2.28 -8.16 -14.15
N ALA A 51 -2.66 -7.21 -14.99
CA ALA A 51 -2.05 -7.02 -16.29
C ALA A 51 -1.71 -5.54 -16.53
N VAL A 52 -0.62 -5.30 -17.25
CA VAL A 52 -0.22 -3.95 -17.69
C VAL A 52 0.06 -4.00 -19.19
N LEU A 53 -0.50 -3.05 -19.93
CA LEU A 53 -0.22 -2.89 -21.36
C LEU A 53 1.17 -2.27 -21.53
N LEU A 54 1.99 -2.88 -22.39
CA LEU A 54 3.33 -2.44 -22.70
C LEU A 54 3.48 -2.23 -24.20
N GLU A 55 4.24 -1.20 -24.57
CA GLU A 55 4.67 -0.97 -25.94
C GLU A 55 5.78 -1.98 -26.33
N PRO A 56 6.16 -2.09 -27.62
CA PRO A 56 7.31 -2.87 -28.02
C PRO A 56 8.60 -2.32 -27.41
N GLY A 57 9.45 -3.18 -26.87
CA GLY A 57 10.73 -2.79 -26.27
C GLY A 57 11.00 -3.46 -24.92
N ALA A 58 12.05 -2.95 -24.28
CA ALA A 58 12.46 -3.35 -22.94
C ALA A 58 11.74 -2.45 -21.93
N HIS A 59 11.06 -3.07 -20.97
CA HIS A 59 10.34 -2.37 -19.92
C HIS A 59 10.64 -2.96 -18.56
N ARG A 60 10.78 -2.10 -17.56
CA ARG A 60 10.79 -2.49 -16.15
C ARG A 60 9.44 -2.17 -15.53
N VAL A 61 8.71 -3.21 -15.17
CA VAL A 61 7.39 -3.10 -14.54
C VAL A 61 7.51 -3.35 -13.04
N GLU A 62 7.03 -2.40 -12.24
CA GLU A 62 6.97 -2.50 -10.79
C GLU A 62 5.53 -2.46 -10.31
N PHE A 63 5.10 -3.52 -9.63
CA PHE A 63 3.85 -3.57 -8.90
C PHE A 63 4.11 -3.27 -7.43
N LEU A 64 3.40 -2.31 -6.85
CA LEU A 64 3.55 -1.91 -5.45
C LEU A 64 2.20 -2.00 -4.74
N TYR A 65 2.19 -2.61 -3.56
CA TYR A 65 0.99 -2.71 -2.73
C TYR A 65 0.90 -1.54 -1.74
N ARG A 66 -0.15 -0.73 -1.91
CA ARG A 66 -0.43 0.49 -1.12
C ARG A 66 -1.92 0.56 -0.74
N PRO A 67 -2.41 -0.36 0.13
CA PRO A 67 -3.81 -0.43 0.52
C PRO A 67 -4.22 0.79 1.36
N ARG A 68 -5.20 1.56 0.87
CA ARG A 68 -5.74 2.74 1.58
C ARG A 68 -6.24 2.42 2.98
N ALA A 69 -6.87 1.25 3.15
CA ALA A 69 -7.43 0.80 4.42
C ALA A 69 -6.35 0.68 5.51
N PHE A 70 -5.17 0.14 5.18
CA PHE A 70 -4.06 0.01 6.12
C PHE A 70 -3.61 1.38 6.67
N TYR A 71 -3.38 2.34 5.77
CA TYR A 71 -2.98 3.70 6.16
C TYR A 71 -4.06 4.40 7.00
N SER A 72 -5.33 4.22 6.65
CA SER A 72 -6.44 4.76 7.46
C SER A 72 -6.50 4.13 8.85
N GLY A 73 -6.25 2.82 8.97
CA GLY A 73 -6.23 2.11 10.25
C GLY A 73 -5.10 2.57 11.15
N VAL A 74 -3.90 2.78 10.59
CA VAL A 74 -2.75 3.35 11.31
C VAL A 74 -3.08 4.75 11.85
N LEU A 75 -3.68 5.61 11.02
CA LEU A 75 -4.08 6.96 11.42
C LEU A 75 -5.10 6.94 12.56
N LEU A 76 -6.17 6.15 12.43
CA LEU A 76 -7.22 6.04 13.45
C LEU A 76 -6.69 5.48 14.76
N SER A 77 -5.80 4.49 14.70
CA SER A 77 -5.15 3.91 15.88
C SER A 77 -4.29 4.95 16.59
N GLY A 78 -3.54 5.77 15.84
CA GLY A 78 -2.76 6.88 16.39
C GLY A 78 -3.62 7.92 17.11
N ILE A 79 -4.76 8.28 16.52
CA ILE A 79 -5.75 9.18 17.15
C ILE A 79 -6.26 8.56 18.46
N GLY A 80 -6.62 7.28 18.45
CA GLY A 80 -7.10 6.57 19.64
C GLY A 80 -6.08 6.55 20.77
N ILE A 81 -4.82 6.24 20.47
CA ILE A 81 -3.71 6.26 21.45
C ILE A 81 -3.51 7.66 22.03
N ALA A 82 -3.56 8.70 21.19
CA ALA A 82 -3.40 10.08 21.64
C ALA A 82 -4.53 10.49 22.60
N LEU A 83 -5.79 10.22 22.24
CA LEU A 83 -6.95 10.50 23.09
C LEU A 83 -6.89 9.75 24.41
N TRP A 84 -6.49 8.48 24.38
CA TRP A 84 -6.33 7.67 25.59
C TRP A 84 -5.22 8.22 26.49
N GLY A 85 -4.07 8.61 25.93
CA GLY A 85 -2.98 9.24 26.65
C GLY A 85 -3.39 10.56 27.32
N ILE A 86 -4.15 11.40 26.63
CA ILE A 86 -4.69 12.66 27.18
C ILE A 86 -5.64 12.37 28.35
N ALA A 87 -6.53 11.37 28.22
CA ALA A 87 -7.46 11.00 29.27
C ALA A 87 -6.72 10.48 30.52
N VAL A 88 -5.72 9.61 30.34
CA VAL A 88 -4.88 9.10 31.44
C VAL A 88 -4.13 10.23 32.12
N LEU A 89 -3.51 11.13 31.36
CA LEU A 89 -2.82 12.30 31.91
C LEU A 89 -3.77 13.19 32.71
N GLY A 90 -4.96 13.48 32.17
CA GLY A 90 -6.00 14.23 32.86
C GLY A 90 -6.40 13.59 34.19
N ALA A 91 -6.61 12.27 34.21
CA ALA A 91 -6.95 11.52 35.42
C ALA A 91 -5.82 11.55 36.47
N VAL A 92 -4.56 11.42 36.04
CA VAL A 92 -3.39 11.51 36.93
C VAL A 92 -3.28 12.90 37.53
N LEU A 93 -3.37 13.96 36.72
CA LEU A 93 -3.30 15.34 37.19
C LEU A 93 -4.44 15.68 38.15
N TRP A 94 -5.66 15.20 37.87
CA TRP A 94 -6.80 15.31 38.79
C TRP A 94 -6.44 14.68 40.15
N ARG A 95 -5.98 13.42 40.13
CA ARG A 95 -5.64 12.68 41.36
C ARG A 95 -4.57 13.40 42.19
N LEU A 96 -3.54 13.94 41.54
CA LEU A 96 -2.47 14.69 42.21
C LEU A 96 -2.97 16.02 42.81
N ARG A 97 -3.92 16.70 42.15
CA ARG A 97 -4.54 17.93 42.68
C ARG A 97 -5.38 17.66 43.94
N PHE A 98 -6.16 16.58 43.95
CA PHE A 98 -7.02 16.24 45.10
C PHE A 98 -6.28 15.62 46.28
N SER A 99 -5.05 15.14 46.09
CA SER A 99 -4.18 14.66 47.18
C SER A 99 -3.64 15.78 48.08
N ARG A 100 -3.68 17.05 47.68
CA ARG A 100 -3.14 18.20 48.45
C ARG A 100 -4.18 18.92 49.34
N VAL A 101 -5.43 18.43 49.39
CA VAL A 101 -6.55 19.08 50.12
C VAL A 101 -6.93 18.29 51.39
N LYS A 102 -6.03 17.46 51.92
CA LYS A 102 -6.12 16.91 53.28
C LYS A 102 -4.97 17.47 54.10
#